data_AF-A0A926RS40-F1
#
_entry.id   AF-A0A926RS40-F1
#
_cell.length_a   1.000
_cell.length_b   1.000
_cell.length_c   1.000
_cell.angle_alpha   90.00
_cell.angle_beta   90.00
_cell.angle_gamma   90.00
#
_symmetry.space_group_name_H-M   'P 1'
#
loop_
_entity.id
_entity.type
_entity.pdbx_description
1 polymer ?
#
loop_
_entity_poly.entity_id
_entity_poly.type
_entity_poly.pdbx_seq_one_letter_code
_entity_poly.pdbx_strand_id
1 'polypeptide(L)'
;MNKFITKKKVTYIIFSLVIFSFFQGFYYDENSAGGKGDITWILNNIEIFKNNKLKDAILDDGFYGNRTPLVYIINNLLNPFFYEYEKYRITVFLFSLIGPIFIYLCLKNRFPKTNKELIVLLSSIILLSPYYRTSAYWALNENYGLVTSLISLLFLNLYLENIRI
;
A
#
# COMPACT_ATOMS: atom_id res chain seq x y z
N MET A 1 -10.55 16.11 40.11
CA MET A 1 -10.91 14.94 39.28
C MET A 1 -10.18 15.04 37.94
N ASN A 2 -8.90 14.67 37.86
CA ASN A 2 -8.14 14.68 36.60
C ASN A 2 -7.68 13.26 36.27
N LYS A 3 -8.35 12.65 35.31
CA LYS A 3 -8.07 11.30 34.84
C LYS A 3 -6.81 11.36 33.99
N PHE A 4 -5.66 11.06 34.58
CA PHE A 4 -4.39 10.93 33.89
C PHE A 4 -4.56 10.05 32.63
N ILE A 5 -4.23 10.60 31.47
CA ILE A 5 -4.23 9.85 30.22
C ILE A 5 -3.07 8.84 30.31
N THR A 6 -3.40 7.55 30.37
CA THR A 6 -2.39 6.48 30.41
C THR A 6 -1.66 6.38 29.07
N LYS A 7 -0.36 6.03 29.06
CA LYS A 7 0.45 5.84 27.83
C LYS A 7 -0.27 5.00 26.75
N LYS A 8 -0.94 3.91 27.17
CA LYS A 8 -1.75 3.05 26.29
C LYS A 8 -2.88 3.78 25.57
N LYS A 9 -3.60 4.67 26.28
CA LYS A 9 -4.67 5.49 25.67
C LYS A 9 -4.10 6.48 24.67
N VAL A 10 -2.96 7.11 24.97
CA VAL A 10 -2.28 8.00 24.02
C VAL A 10 -1.93 7.24 22.74
N THR A 11 -1.34 6.05 22.85
CA THR A 11 -0.99 5.21 21.70
C THR A 11 -2.20 4.92 20.80
N TYR A 12 -3.34 4.55 21.38
CA TYR A 12 -4.56 4.31 20.60
C TYR A 12 -5.10 5.57 19.94
N ILE A 13 -5.07 6.72 20.63
CA ILE A 13 -5.50 7.99 20.04
C ILE A 13 -4.63 8.33 18.82
N ILE A 14 -3.31 8.24 18.95
CA ILE A 14 -2.38 8.52 17.84
C ILE A 14 -2.64 7.54 16.69
N PHE A 15 -2.74 6.24 16.97
CA PHE A 15 -3.06 5.25 15.95
C PHE A 15 -4.36 5.59 15.20
N SER A 16 -5.44 5.92 15.93
CA SER A 16 -6.71 6.32 15.30
C SER A 16 -6.58 7.58 14.45
N LEU A 17 -5.77 8.56 14.88
CA LEU A 17 -5.50 9.77 14.10
C LEU A 17 -4.72 9.47 12.82
N VAL A 18 -3.76 8.55 12.87
CA VAL A 18 -3.01 8.10 11.68
C VAL A 18 -3.95 7.45 10.66
N ILE A 19 -4.79 6.52 11.11
CA ILE A 19 -5.78 5.89 10.24
C ILE A 19 -6.73 6.93 9.67
N PHE A 20 -7.32 7.77 10.51
CA PHE A 20 -8.24 8.83 10.08
C PHE A 20 -7.59 9.76 9.04
N SER A 21 -6.35 10.20 9.28
CA SER A 21 -5.59 11.03 8.33
C SER A 21 -5.37 10.33 6.99
N PHE A 22 -5.10 9.02 6.98
CA PHE A 22 -4.97 8.26 5.73
C PHE A 22 -6.26 8.25 4.91
N PHE A 23 -7.41 7.99 5.55
CA PHE A 23 -8.71 8.01 4.87
C PHE A 23 -9.10 9.42 4.40
N GLN A 24 -8.86 10.46 5.21
CA GLN A 24 -9.13 11.84 4.82
C GLN A 24 -8.25 12.25 3.63
N GLY A 25 -6.98 11.86 3.60
CA GLY A 25 -6.09 12.16 2.47
C GLY A 25 -6.60 11.58 1.16
N PHE A 26 -7.13 10.36 1.18
CA PHE A 26 -7.79 9.77 0.00
C PHE A 26 -9.04 10.55 -0.40
N TYR A 27 -9.90 10.88 0.56
CA TYR A 27 -11.16 11.61 0.32
C TYR A 27 -10.95 13.01 -0.28
N TYR A 28 -9.88 13.71 0.12
CA TYR A 28 -9.56 15.05 -0.38
C TYR A 28 -8.60 15.07 -1.57
N ASP A 29 -8.34 13.92 -2.22
CA ASP A 29 -7.43 13.82 -3.35
C ASP A 29 -6.04 14.40 -3.05
N GLU A 30 -5.47 14.05 -1.90
CA GLU A 30 -4.15 14.53 -1.52
C GLU A 30 -3.08 14.08 -2.51
N ASN A 31 -2.22 15.01 -2.93
CA ASN A 31 -1.15 14.75 -3.90
C ASN A 31 0.23 15.22 -3.41
N SER A 32 0.63 14.75 -2.23
CA SER A 32 1.84 15.21 -1.54
C SER A 32 3.15 14.88 -2.27
N ALA A 33 3.17 13.91 -3.20
CA ALA A 33 4.34 13.51 -3.97
C ALA A 33 4.12 13.52 -5.50
N GLY A 34 3.09 14.20 -6.00
CA GLY A 34 2.94 14.47 -7.44
C GLY A 34 2.26 13.39 -8.30
N GLY A 35 1.79 12.28 -7.73
CA GLY A 35 1.15 11.17 -8.46
C GLY A 35 -0.10 11.52 -9.29
N LYS A 36 -0.78 12.63 -9.02
CA LYS A 36 -1.87 13.12 -9.91
C LYS A 36 -1.40 13.38 -11.35
N GLY A 37 -0.13 13.73 -11.54
CA GLY A 37 0.44 13.94 -12.88
C GLY A 37 0.51 12.66 -13.73
N ASP A 38 0.42 11.50 -13.09
CA ASP A 38 0.59 10.21 -13.73
C ASP A 38 -0.70 9.59 -14.28
N ILE A 39 -1.85 10.20 -13.99
CA ILE A 39 -3.17 9.68 -14.35
C ILE A 39 -3.30 9.45 -15.86
N THR A 40 -2.77 10.35 -16.68
CA THR A 40 -2.90 10.28 -18.14
C THR A 40 -2.36 8.96 -18.70
N TRP A 41 -1.15 8.55 -18.28
CA TRP A 41 -0.56 7.32 -18.78
C TRP A 41 -1.14 6.07 -18.10
N ILE A 42 -1.60 6.17 -16.85
CA ILE A 42 -2.34 5.08 -16.19
C ILE A 42 -3.64 4.77 -16.94
N LEU A 43 -4.41 5.80 -17.29
CA LEU A 43 -5.64 5.65 -18.07
C LEU A 43 -5.36 5.05 -19.46
N ASN A 44 -4.32 5.52 -20.14
CA ASN A 44 -3.90 4.98 -21.43
C ASN A 44 -3.55 3.48 -21.33
N ASN A 45 -2.79 3.08 -20.29
CA ASN A 45 -2.47 1.68 -20.08
C ASN A 45 -3.70 0.82 -19.76
N ILE A 46 -4.63 1.33 -18.94
CA ILE A 46 -5.89 0.63 -18.66
C ILE A 46 -6.68 0.44 -19.97
N GLU A 47 -6.71 1.45 -20.85
CA GLU A 47 -7.37 1.37 -22.15
C GLU A 47 -6.71 0.35 -23.09
N ILE A 48 -5.38 0.31 -23.14
CA ILE A 48 -4.61 -0.71 -23.88
C ILE A 48 -5.00 -2.11 -23.41
N PHE A 49 -5.04 -2.35 -22.09
CA PHE A 49 -5.42 -3.65 -21.54
C PHE A 49 -6.89 -3.99 -21.73
N LYS A 50 -7.77 -2.97 -21.84
CA LYS A 50 -9.20 -3.17 -22.09
C LYS A 50 -9.48 -3.60 -23.53
N ASN A 51 -8.71 -3.06 -24.48
CA ASN A 51 -8.97 -3.23 -25.91
C ASN A 51 -8.15 -4.35 -26.55
N ASN A 52 -7.11 -4.84 -25.88
CA ASN A 52 -6.21 -5.86 -26.41
C ASN A 52 -6.22 -7.15 -25.57
N LYS A 53 -5.86 -8.27 -26.19
CA LYS A 53 -5.53 -9.49 -25.43
C LYS A 53 -4.28 -9.24 -24.61
N LEU A 54 -4.13 -9.97 -23.49
CA LEU A 54 -3.02 -9.77 -22.54
C LEU A 54 -1.64 -9.70 -23.20
N LYS A 55 -1.34 -10.62 -24.13
CA LYS A 55 -0.04 -10.64 -24.84
C LYS A 55 0.19 -9.40 -25.69
N ASP A 56 -0.85 -8.93 -26.37
CA ASP A 56 -0.76 -7.78 -27.25
C ASP A 56 -0.69 -6.49 -26.42
N ALA A 57 -1.46 -6.41 -25.32
CA ALA A 57 -1.45 -5.28 -24.39
C ALA A 57 -0.09 -5.02 -23.73
N ILE A 58 0.63 -6.07 -23.32
CA ILE A 58 1.96 -5.92 -22.69
C ILE A 58 3.08 -5.59 -23.69
N LEU A 59 2.84 -5.80 -24.99
CA LEU A 59 3.77 -5.54 -26.08
C LEU A 59 3.37 -4.29 -26.91
N ASP A 60 2.31 -3.59 -26.50
CA ASP A 60 1.80 -2.42 -27.19
C ASP A 60 2.83 -1.28 -27.13
N ASP A 61 3.15 -0.67 -28.28
CA ASP A 61 4.11 0.43 -28.37
C ASP A 61 3.67 1.68 -27.59
N GLY A 62 2.36 1.83 -27.35
CA GLY A 62 1.77 2.88 -26.54
C GLY A 62 1.77 2.58 -25.04
N PHE A 63 2.14 1.36 -24.61
CA PHE A 63 2.23 1.02 -23.20
C PHE A 63 3.40 1.79 -22.57
N TYR A 64 3.09 2.64 -21.60
CA TYR A 64 4.09 3.52 -20.96
C TYR A 64 4.15 3.29 -19.46
N GLY A 65 5.37 3.18 -18.93
CA GLY A 65 5.57 3.18 -17.49
C GLY A 65 7.03 2.95 -17.12
N ASN A 66 7.43 3.50 -15.98
CA ASN A 66 8.79 3.33 -15.44
C ASN A 66 8.99 1.95 -14.75
N ARG A 67 8.07 1.00 -14.97
CA ARG A 67 7.97 -0.29 -14.24
C ARG A 67 7.46 -1.38 -15.17
N THR A 68 7.74 -2.62 -14.79
CA THR A 68 7.24 -3.80 -15.51
C THR A 68 5.70 -3.82 -15.53
N PRO A 69 5.07 -4.43 -16.56
CA PRO A 69 3.61 -4.48 -16.68
C PRO A 69 2.92 -5.35 -15.64
N LEU A 70 3.67 -6.00 -14.72
CA LEU A 70 3.17 -7.00 -13.78
C LEU A 70 1.96 -6.52 -12.97
N VAL A 71 1.97 -5.28 -12.48
CA VAL A 71 0.84 -4.76 -11.68
C VAL A 71 -0.44 -4.64 -12.54
N TYR A 72 -0.31 -4.21 -13.80
CA TYR A 72 -1.43 -4.18 -14.74
C TYR A 72 -1.91 -5.59 -15.08
N ILE A 73 -1.01 -6.56 -15.27
CA ILE A 73 -1.37 -7.97 -15.48
C ILE A 73 -2.18 -8.50 -14.30
N ILE A 74 -1.70 -8.28 -13.06
CA ILE A 74 -2.38 -8.74 -11.84
C ILE A 74 -3.77 -8.14 -11.74
N ASN A 75 -3.91 -6.83 -11.95
CA ASN A 75 -5.21 -6.18 -11.86
C ASN A 75 -6.15 -6.60 -13.00
N ASN A 76 -5.64 -6.74 -14.22
CA ASN A 76 -6.42 -7.26 -15.34
C ASN A 76 -7.00 -8.66 -15.07
N LEU A 77 -6.27 -9.51 -14.35
CA LEU A 77 -6.68 -10.89 -14.06
C LEU A 77 -7.56 -11.01 -12.81
N LEU A 78 -7.29 -10.21 -11.77
CA LEU A 78 -7.84 -10.44 -10.42
C LEU A 78 -8.75 -9.31 -9.92
N ASN A 79 -8.65 -8.12 -10.51
CA ASN A 79 -9.39 -6.95 -10.04
C ASN A 79 -10.60 -6.69 -10.94
N PRO A 80 -11.83 -6.96 -10.47
CA PRO A 80 -13.04 -6.79 -11.28
C PRO A 80 -13.32 -5.31 -11.63
N PHE A 81 -12.61 -4.38 -11.00
CA PHE A 81 -12.78 -2.93 -11.17
C PHE A 81 -11.67 -2.29 -12.00
N PHE A 82 -10.74 -3.07 -12.55
CA PHE A 82 -9.55 -2.57 -13.22
C PHE A 82 -9.84 -1.57 -14.36
N TYR A 83 -10.92 -1.77 -15.12
CA TYR A 83 -11.27 -0.90 -16.26
C TYR A 83 -12.08 0.35 -15.89
N GLU A 84 -12.46 0.51 -14.62
CA GLU A 84 -13.17 1.69 -14.12
C GLU A 84 -12.26 2.46 -13.17
N TYR A 85 -11.58 3.49 -13.68
CA TYR A 85 -10.46 4.13 -12.99
C TYR A 85 -10.75 4.53 -11.53
N GLU A 86 -11.90 5.16 -11.24
CA GLU A 86 -12.23 5.54 -9.85
C GLU A 86 -12.40 4.32 -8.94
N LYS A 87 -12.96 3.21 -9.45
CA LYS A 87 -13.07 1.97 -8.69
C LYS A 87 -11.70 1.28 -8.57
N TYR A 88 -10.90 1.26 -9.63
CA TYR A 88 -9.51 0.78 -9.59
C TYR A 88 -8.70 1.54 -8.53
N ARG A 89 -8.82 2.87 -8.49
CA ARG A 89 -8.21 3.74 -7.48
C ARG A 89 -8.61 3.35 -6.06
N ILE A 90 -9.89 3.08 -5.81
CA ILE A 90 -10.38 2.57 -4.51
C ILE A 90 -9.73 1.21 -4.18
N THR A 91 -9.60 0.30 -5.15
CA THR A 91 -8.98 -1.01 -4.89
C THR A 91 -7.51 -0.91 -4.51
N VAL A 92 -6.73 -0.03 -5.16
CA VAL A 92 -5.32 0.22 -4.81
C VAL A 92 -5.21 0.87 -3.44
N PHE A 93 -6.09 1.81 -3.12
CA PHE A 93 -6.17 2.42 -1.79
C PHE A 93 -6.44 1.37 -0.70
N LEU A 94 -7.43 0.48 -0.89
CA LEU A 94 -7.74 -0.59 0.06
C LEU A 94 -6.59 -1.61 0.16
N PHE A 95 -5.97 -1.97 -0.97
CA PHE A 95 -4.78 -2.83 -0.98
C PHE A 95 -3.65 -2.22 -0.13
N SER A 96 -3.50 -0.90 -0.13
CA SER A 96 -2.47 -0.21 0.65
C SER A 96 -2.64 -0.35 2.17
N LEU A 97 -3.80 -0.76 2.67
CA LEU A 97 -3.98 -1.07 4.09
C LEU A 97 -3.27 -2.37 4.51
N ILE A 98 -2.84 -3.19 3.54
CA ILE A 98 -2.07 -4.42 3.77
C ILE A 98 -0.63 -4.11 4.23
N GLY A 99 -0.04 -2.99 3.81
CA GLY A 99 1.34 -2.62 4.17
C GLY A 99 1.60 -2.60 5.68
N PRO A 100 0.84 -1.84 6.47
CA PRO A 100 0.94 -1.84 7.93
C PRO A 100 0.79 -3.24 8.56
N ILE A 101 -0.04 -4.11 7.99
CA ILE A 101 -0.23 -5.49 8.49
C ILE A 101 1.07 -6.28 8.37
N PHE A 102 1.74 -6.22 7.21
CA PHE A 102 3.01 -6.93 7.04
C PHE A 102 4.16 -6.32 7.85
N ILE A 103 4.18 -4.99 8.03
CA ILE A 103 5.14 -4.36 8.97
C ILE A 103 4.90 -4.89 10.39
N TYR A 104 3.64 -4.98 10.82
CA TYR A 104 3.29 -5.54 12.13
C TYR A 104 3.80 -6.98 12.30
N LEU A 105 3.60 -7.82 11.28
CA LEU A 105 4.08 -9.21 11.32
C LEU A 105 5.61 -9.27 11.42
N CYS A 106 6.33 -8.49 10.61
CA CYS A 106 7.78 -8.40 10.66
C CYS A 106 8.29 -7.96 12.04
N LEU A 107 7.71 -6.89 12.59
CA LEU A 107 8.13 -6.34 13.90
C LEU A 107 7.77 -7.28 15.05
N LYS A 108 6.59 -7.91 15.03
CA LYS A 108 6.18 -8.87 16.05
C LYS A 108 7.09 -10.10 16.07
N ASN A 109 7.47 -10.60 14.89
CA ASN A 109 8.39 -11.72 14.77
C ASN A 109 9.76 -11.36 15.36
N ARG A 110 10.34 -10.23 14.92
CA ARG A 110 11.69 -9.81 15.34
C ARG A 110 11.79 -9.34 16.80
N PHE A 111 10.72 -8.77 17.35
CA PHE A 111 10.70 -8.15 18.67
C PHE A 111 9.56 -8.69 19.55
N PRO A 112 9.55 -10.00 19.90
CA PRO A 112 8.42 -10.65 20.55
C PRO A 112 8.14 -10.16 21.98
N LYS A 113 9.14 -9.57 22.64
CA LYS A 113 9.03 -9.01 24.01
C LYS A 113 8.58 -7.54 24.03
N THR A 114 8.48 -6.89 22.88
CA THR A 114 8.06 -5.49 22.78
C THR A 114 6.56 -5.36 22.97
N ASN A 115 6.13 -4.27 23.62
CA ASN A 115 4.72 -3.98 23.85
C ASN A 115 3.92 -3.96 22.53
N LYS A 116 2.80 -4.70 22.49
CA LYS A 116 2.00 -4.90 21.28
C LYS A 116 1.39 -3.60 20.76
N GLU A 117 0.95 -2.71 21.65
CA GLU A 117 0.40 -1.40 21.27
C GLU A 117 1.44 -0.53 20.58
N LEU A 118 2.69 -0.54 21.06
CA LEU A 118 3.80 0.15 20.41
C LEU A 118 4.09 -0.43 19.02
N ILE A 119 4.11 -1.75 18.86
CA ILE A 119 4.31 -2.39 17.55
C ILE A 119 3.21 -1.97 16.57
N VAL A 120 1.94 -1.99 16.99
CA VAL A 120 0.82 -1.55 16.15
C VAL A 120 0.97 -0.09 15.73
N LEU A 121 1.34 0.80 16.65
CA LEU A 121 1.58 2.20 16.33
C LEU A 121 2.73 2.36 15.32
N LEU A 122 3.88 1.73 15.56
CA LEU A 122 5.03 1.80 14.66
C LEU A 122 4.71 1.27 13.26
N SER A 123 3.91 0.20 13.18
CA SER A 123 3.48 -0.38 11.91
C SER A 123 2.60 0.58 11.10
N SER A 124 1.81 1.40 11.78
CA SER A 124 0.94 2.38 11.13
C SER A 124 1.67 3.61 10.58
N ILE A 125 2.91 3.88 10.98
CA ILE A 125 3.65 5.08 10.57
C ILE A 125 3.85 5.16 9.05
N ILE A 126 3.91 4.02 8.35
CA ILE A 126 3.98 4.01 6.88
C ILE A 126 2.80 4.75 6.23
N LEU A 127 1.63 4.78 6.87
CA LEU A 127 0.45 5.50 6.39
C LEU A 127 0.59 7.02 6.48
N LEU A 128 1.60 7.54 7.19
CA LEU A 128 1.95 8.95 7.20
C LEU A 128 2.93 9.33 6.08
N SER A 129 3.55 8.35 5.42
CA SER A 129 4.54 8.61 4.37
C SER A 129 3.89 9.32 3.17
N PRO A 130 4.36 10.52 2.78
CA PRO A 130 3.82 11.26 1.63
C PRO A 130 3.83 10.44 0.34
N TYR A 131 4.88 9.64 0.14
CA TYR A 131 5.01 8.77 -1.03
C TYR A 131 4.04 7.59 -1.00
N TYR A 132 3.92 6.90 0.14
CA TYR A 132 3.00 5.77 0.29
C TYR A 132 1.55 6.19 0.11
N ARG A 133 1.19 7.37 0.65
CA ARG A 133 -0.12 8.00 0.52
C ARG A 133 -0.41 8.35 -0.92
N THR A 134 0.49 9.09 -1.57
CA THR A 134 0.32 9.49 -2.97
C THR A 134 0.14 8.26 -3.87
N SER A 135 0.94 7.22 -3.69
CA SER A 135 0.82 5.99 -4.47
C SER A 135 -0.49 5.23 -4.18
N ALA A 136 -0.89 5.11 -2.91
CA ALA A 136 -2.19 4.55 -2.53
C ALA A 136 -3.36 5.32 -3.14
N TYR A 137 -3.27 6.63 -3.17
CA TYR A 137 -4.37 7.50 -3.55
C TYR A 137 -4.49 7.62 -5.05
N TRP A 138 -3.40 7.63 -5.81
CA TRP A 138 -3.43 7.88 -7.26
C TRP A 138 -3.28 6.60 -8.09
N ALA A 139 -3.64 5.44 -7.51
CA ALA A 139 -3.63 4.14 -8.16
C ALA A 139 -2.26 3.75 -8.77
N LEU A 140 -1.17 4.18 -8.11
CA LEU A 140 0.18 3.93 -8.58
C LEU A 140 0.69 2.55 -8.13
N ASN A 141 1.85 2.16 -8.66
CA ASN A 141 2.38 0.80 -8.57
C ASN A 141 3.32 0.58 -7.37
N GLU A 142 3.77 1.63 -6.68
CA GLU A 142 4.77 1.55 -5.60
C GLU A 142 4.27 0.75 -4.41
N ASN A 143 2.99 0.89 -4.05
CA ASN A 143 2.42 0.20 -2.91
C ASN A 143 2.44 -1.32 -3.07
N TYR A 144 2.24 -1.84 -4.30
CA TYR A 144 2.42 -3.25 -4.61
C TYR A 144 3.86 -3.70 -4.34
N GLY A 145 4.85 -2.98 -4.88
CA GLY A 145 6.26 -3.30 -4.69
C GLY A 145 6.70 -3.28 -3.23
N LEU A 146 6.22 -2.30 -2.45
CA LEU A 146 6.51 -2.19 -1.02
C LEU A 146 5.88 -3.34 -0.24
N VAL A 147 4.61 -3.67 -0.49
CA VAL A 147 3.92 -4.79 0.17
C VAL A 147 4.62 -6.11 -0.15
N THR A 148 4.95 -6.39 -1.41
CA THR A 148 5.67 -7.62 -1.78
C THR A 148 7.06 -7.69 -1.18
N SER A 149 7.75 -6.55 -1.04
CA SER A 149 9.05 -6.50 -0.35
C SER A 149 8.92 -6.81 1.14
N LEU A 150 7.89 -6.29 1.80
CA LEU A 150 7.60 -6.59 3.20
C LEU A 150 7.25 -8.07 3.41
N ILE A 151 6.48 -8.67 2.49
CA ILE A 151 6.18 -10.11 2.50
C ILE A 151 7.48 -10.92 2.37
N SER A 152 8.34 -10.57 1.42
CA SER A 152 9.64 -11.21 1.23
C SER A 152 10.49 -11.13 2.51
N LEU A 153 10.56 -9.95 3.14
CA LEU A 153 11.27 -9.76 4.40
C LEU A 153 10.67 -10.57 5.55
N LEU A 154 9.35 -10.72 5.61
CA LEU A 154 8.70 -11.58 6.61
C LEU A 154 9.15 -13.03 6.45
N PHE A 155 9.11 -13.57 5.23
CA PHE A 155 9.56 -14.94 4.97
C PHE A 155 11.05 -15.13 5.26
N LEU A 156 11.88 -14.13 4.93
CA LEU A 156 13.30 -14.15 5.29
C LEU A 156 13.49 -14.20 6.82
N ASN A 157 12.74 -13.40 7.58
CA ASN A 157 12.81 -13.42 9.04
C ASN A 157 12.42 -14.78 9.61
N LEU A 158 11.32 -15.37 9.13
CA LEU A 158 10.86 -16.71 9.55
C LEU A 158 11.90 -17.79 9.22
N TYR A 159 12.50 -17.74 8.04
CA TYR A 159 13.56 -18.65 7.63
C TYR A 159 14.78 -18.56 8.56
N LEU A 160 15.23 -17.33 8.85
CA LEU A 160 16.38 -17.09 9.73
C LEU A 160 16.12 -17.51 11.17
N GLU A 161 14.89 -17.36 11.69
CA GLU A 161 14.55 -17.85 13.02
C GLU A 161 14.53 -19.37 13.11
N ASN A 162 14.06 -20.06 12.07
CA ASN A 162 14.05 -21.52 12.02
C ASN A 162 15.45 -22.15 11.92
N ILE A 163 16.48 -21.38 11.53
CA ILE A 163 17.88 -21.86 11.36
C ILE A 163 18.76 -21.51 12.57
N ARG A 164 18.27 -20.75 13.55
CA ARG A 164 19.03 -20.50 14.78
C ARG A 164 19.26 -21.83 15.53
N ILE A 165 20.47 -22.39 15.39
CA ILE A 165 21.06 -23.46 16.20
C ILE A 165 21.16 -23.00 17.66
#